data_AF-A0A938K992-F1
#
_entry.id   AF-A0A938K992-F1
#
_cell.length_a   1.000
_cell.length_b   1.000
_cell.length_c   1.000
_cell.angle_alpha   90.00
_cell.angle_beta   90.00
_cell.angle_gamma   90.00
#
_symmetry.space_group_name_H-M   'P 1'
#
loop_
_entity.id
_entity.type
_entity.pdbx_description
1 polymer ?
#
loop_
_entity_poly.entity_id
_entity_poly.type
_entity_poly.pdbx_seq_one_letter_code
_entity_poly.pdbx_strand_id
1 'polypeptide(L)'
;MLLSLVAVLSLQTHAAESTQAPVVVSSQEKTLDQCLAEALQNNRRRPASRFAVAMAEAQHRQALAAHWPQITLRAAVERLDERPNFIFPARAFPVPAQNFTIPFGGSLPITIPGIGTIPLSTFQIPEQTITVPAQEVILQDRDSAYGSLGATWLLYDGGMRKGYREQGKGLVDLRKEEARRTDLEIADSVKRFYYGSVLAAQVHHVGKETLARMEATLNLTETMYKEGSGRVKKTDWLETKVVVESLRSMVALLEKNEAMAQAALANTIGLSWNAVVKPADKFLLKEGIALQIKDAFLSLNTAQKGHDATREAMNAAIESRDLNTRAYQNDLVDTEKVIRAQIMEALMSATHYKTRYDHLALQSQITLLVGTELIKRIEGRR
;
A
#
# COMPACT_ATOMS: atom_id res chain seq x y z
N MET A 1 16.27 -48.79 -7.79
CA MET A 1 17.29 -48.22 -6.88
C MET A 1 17.93 -47.04 -7.61
N LEU A 2 17.39 -45.84 -7.47
CA LEU A 2 17.82 -44.61 -8.16
C LEU A 2 18.01 -43.55 -7.08
N LEU A 3 19.27 -43.15 -6.86
CA LEU A 3 19.68 -42.14 -5.88
C LEU A 3 19.24 -40.76 -6.37
N SER A 4 18.39 -40.08 -5.58
CA SER A 4 18.17 -38.64 -5.70
C SER A 4 19.24 -37.91 -4.87
N LEU A 5 20.14 -37.19 -5.53
CA LEU A 5 21.13 -36.35 -4.87
C LEU A 5 20.47 -34.99 -4.54
N VAL A 6 20.13 -34.83 -3.26
CA VAL A 6 19.67 -33.56 -2.67
C VAL A 6 20.90 -32.71 -2.37
N ALA A 7 21.06 -31.58 -3.06
CA ALA A 7 22.04 -30.55 -2.73
C ALA A 7 21.34 -29.39 -2.01
N VAL A 8 21.21 -29.51 -0.68
CA VAL A 8 20.82 -28.40 0.20
C VAL A 8 22.08 -27.62 0.53
N LEU A 9 22.26 -26.45 -0.08
CA LEU A 9 23.33 -25.54 0.25
C LEU A 9 22.93 -24.75 1.51
N SER A 10 23.46 -25.18 2.65
CA SER A 10 23.30 -24.50 3.94
C SER A 10 24.17 -23.24 4.00
N LEU A 11 23.58 -22.05 3.84
CA LEU A 11 24.22 -20.79 4.22
C LEU A 11 24.06 -20.58 5.73
N GLN A 12 25.13 -20.84 6.49
CA GLN A 12 25.25 -20.37 7.88
C GLN A 12 25.68 -18.91 7.90
N THR A 13 24.74 -18.06 8.33
CA THR A 13 24.90 -16.93 9.26
C THR A 13 26.26 -16.24 9.37
N HIS A 14 26.29 -14.97 8.97
CA HIS A 14 27.00 -13.94 9.73
C HIS A 14 25.96 -12.92 10.21
N ALA A 15 25.61 -12.99 11.50
CA ALA A 15 24.93 -11.90 12.17
C ALA A 15 25.95 -10.75 12.25
N ALA A 16 25.81 -9.77 11.37
CA ALA A 16 26.54 -8.52 11.46
C ALA A 16 26.04 -7.79 12.72
N GLU A 17 26.86 -7.85 13.76
CA GLU A 17 26.73 -7.06 14.97
C GLU A 17 26.73 -5.59 14.56
N SER A 18 25.57 -4.93 14.64
CA SER A 18 25.44 -3.52 14.27
C SER A 18 26.08 -2.69 15.36
N THR A 19 27.39 -2.43 15.24
CA THR A 19 28.06 -1.35 15.95
C THR A 19 27.34 -0.06 15.59
N GLN A 20 26.50 0.45 16.50
CA GLN A 20 25.88 1.76 16.36
C GLN A 20 26.99 2.80 16.42
N ALA A 21 27.43 3.24 15.23
CA ALA A 21 28.23 4.44 15.07
C ALA A 21 27.51 5.61 15.78
N PRO A 22 28.24 6.56 16.38
CA PRO A 22 27.63 7.71 17.03
C PRO A 22 26.67 8.36 16.04
N VAL A 23 25.41 8.52 16.46
CA VAL A 23 24.36 9.11 15.64
C VAL A 23 24.72 10.58 15.43
N VAL A 24 25.47 10.85 14.36
CA VAL A 24 25.72 12.21 13.89
C VAL A 24 24.37 12.70 13.39
N VAL A 25 23.67 13.47 14.21
CA VAL A 25 22.46 14.18 13.81
C VAL A 25 22.89 15.23 12.79
N SER A 26 22.81 14.89 11.50
CA SER A 26 23.10 15.84 10.43
C SER A 26 21.97 16.86 10.39
N SER A 27 22.17 18.00 11.04
CA SER A 27 21.26 19.14 10.95
C SER A 27 21.54 19.88 9.65
N GLN A 28 20.55 19.91 8.74
CA GLN A 28 20.66 20.63 7.48
C GLN A 28 19.54 21.66 7.39
N GLU A 29 19.88 22.89 7.03
CA GLU A 29 18.91 23.91 6.66
C GLU A 29 18.48 23.70 5.20
N LYS A 30 17.17 23.61 4.96
CA LYS A 30 16.61 23.39 3.63
C LYS A 30 15.43 24.31 3.36
N THR A 31 15.29 24.76 2.11
CA THR A 31 14.12 25.51 1.63
C THR A 31 13.01 24.58 1.20
N LEU A 32 11.78 25.11 1.03
CA LEU A 32 10.64 24.30 0.62
C LEU A 32 10.88 23.57 -0.72
N ASP A 33 11.46 24.26 -1.70
CA ASP A 33 11.68 23.69 -3.03
C ASP A 33 12.73 22.57 -3.00
N GLN A 34 13.75 22.69 -2.15
CA GLN A 34 14.74 21.63 -1.93
C GLN A 34 14.11 20.40 -1.28
N CYS A 35 13.28 20.60 -0.25
CA CYS A 35 12.53 19.52 0.39
C CYS A 35 11.60 18.81 -0.60
N LEU A 36 10.93 19.56 -1.47
CA LEU A 36 10.05 19.03 -2.51
C LEU A 36 10.81 18.19 -3.55
N ALA A 37 11.95 18.70 -4.02
CA ALA A 37 12.79 18.01 -5.00
C ALA A 37 13.33 16.69 -4.43
N GLU A 38 13.83 16.72 -3.20
CA GLU A 38 14.39 15.55 -2.51
C GLU A 38 13.31 14.51 -2.19
N ALA A 39 12.12 14.96 -1.76
CA ALA A 39 10.98 14.07 -1.56
C ALA A 39 10.58 13.35 -2.86
N LEU A 40 10.52 14.06 -3.98
CA LEU A 40 10.18 13.44 -5.27
C LEU A 40 11.28 12.49 -5.80
N GLN A 41 12.51 12.58 -5.29
CA GLN A 41 13.60 11.66 -5.65
C GLN A 41 13.64 10.43 -4.73
N ASN A 42 13.54 10.64 -3.41
CA ASN A 42 13.79 9.61 -2.41
C ASN A 42 12.53 8.91 -1.89
N ASN A 43 11.33 9.45 -2.16
CA ASN A 43 10.11 8.86 -1.62
C ASN A 43 9.75 7.52 -2.29
N ARG A 44 9.60 6.49 -1.47
CA ARG A 44 9.31 5.10 -1.87
C ARG A 44 7.98 4.92 -2.60
N ARG A 45 6.99 5.81 -2.38
CA ARG A 45 5.67 5.71 -3.03
C ARG A 45 5.72 6.01 -4.52
N ARG A 46 6.68 6.83 -4.96
CA ARG A 46 6.81 7.27 -6.36
C ARG A 46 7.29 6.20 -7.35
N PRO A 47 8.35 5.41 -7.08
CA PRO A 47 8.69 4.29 -7.96
C PRO A 47 7.58 3.24 -7.99
N ALA A 48 6.91 2.99 -6.86
CA ALA A 48 5.78 2.05 -6.80
C ALA A 48 4.63 2.47 -7.74
N SER A 49 4.25 3.75 -7.75
CA SER A 49 3.21 4.24 -8.66
C SER A 49 3.63 4.18 -10.14
N ARG A 50 4.91 4.42 -10.45
CA ARG A 50 5.45 4.25 -11.81
C ARG A 50 5.45 2.79 -12.27
N PHE A 51 5.81 1.85 -11.40
CA PHE A 51 5.73 0.43 -11.71
C PHE A 51 4.29 -0.02 -11.96
N ALA A 52 3.32 0.52 -11.21
CA ALA A 52 1.90 0.28 -11.47
C ALA A 52 1.47 0.76 -12.88
N VAL A 53 1.97 1.90 -13.35
CA VAL A 53 1.74 2.36 -14.74
C VAL A 53 2.39 1.40 -15.74
N ALA A 54 3.66 1.04 -15.53
CA ALA A 54 4.37 0.12 -16.43
C ALA A 54 3.70 -1.27 -16.51
N MET A 55 3.16 -1.76 -15.39
CA MET A 55 2.37 -3.00 -15.35
C MET A 55 1.09 -2.88 -16.17
N ALA A 56 0.35 -1.78 -16.03
CA ALA A 56 -0.86 -1.55 -16.82
C ALA A 56 -0.53 -1.43 -18.32
N GLU A 57 0.57 -0.77 -18.68
CA GLU A 57 1.04 -0.67 -20.07
C GLU A 57 1.45 -2.03 -20.63
N ALA A 58 2.11 -2.88 -19.83
CA ALA A 58 2.47 -4.24 -20.22
C ALA A 58 1.22 -5.11 -20.44
N GLN A 59 0.21 -5.00 -19.56
CA GLN A 59 -1.08 -5.69 -19.72
C GLN A 59 -1.83 -5.21 -20.97
N HIS A 60 -1.83 -3.90 -21.23
CA HIS A 60 -2.41 -3.36 -22.47
C HIS A 60 -1.68 -3.91 -23.71
N ARG A 61 -0.34 -3.97 -23.68
CA ARG A 61 0.46 -4.56 -24.76
C ARG A 61 0.16 -6.06 -24.95
N GLN A 62 -0.03 -6.80 -23.86
CA GLN A 62 -0.44 -8.19 -23.91
C GLN A 62 -1.81 -8.36 -24.58
N ALA A 63 -2.77 -7.47 -24.29
CA ALA A 63 -4.06 -7.46 -24.97
C ALA A 63 -3.93 -7.11 -26.48
N LEU A 64 -3.00 -6.24 -26.85
CA LEU A 64 -2.71 -5.95 -28.26
C LEU A 64 -2.09 -7.15 -28.99
N ALA A 65 -1.24 -7.94 -28.32
CA ALA A 65 -0.61 -9.13 -28.90
C ALA A 65 -1.63 -10.18 -29.35
N ALA A 66 -2.83 -10.22 -28.76
CA ALA A 66 -3.91 -11.13 -29.17
C ALA A 66 -4.47 -10.88 -30.60
N HIS A 67 -4.04 -9.81 -31.27
CA HIS A 67 -4.40 -9.52 -32.67
C HIS A 67 -3.46 -10.22 -33.66
N TRP A 68 -2.30 -10.68 -33.20
CA TRP A 68 -1.27 -11.30 -34.02
C TRP A 68 -1.35 -12.83 -33.95
N PRO A 69 -0.87 -13.55 -34.99
CA PRO A 69 -0.76 -15.00 -34.92
C PRO A 69 0.21 -15.41 -33.81
N GLN A 70 -0.19 -16.38 -33.01
CA GLN A 70 0.66 -16.97 -31.98
C GLN A 70 1.44 -18.13 -32.59
N ILE A 71 2.77 -18.03 -32.54
CA ILE A 71 3.69 -19.05 -33.03
C ILE A 71 4.23 -19.81 -31.82
N THR A 72 4.02 -21.12 -31.79
CA THR A 72 4.53 -22.00 -30.74
C THR A 72 5.50 -23.00 -31.35
N LEU A 73 6.74 -22.98 -30.87
CA LEU A 73 7.74 -24.00 -31.17
C LEU A 73 7.78 -24.99 -30.00
N ARG A 74 7.58 -26.27 -30.27
CA ARG A 74 7.78 -27.35 -29.30
C ARG A 74 8.88 -28.27 -29.80
N ALA A 75 9.84 -28.56 -28.93
CA ALA A 75 10.86 -29.56 -29.17
C ALA A 75 10.91 -30.46 -27.94
N ALA A 76 10.86 -31.77 -28.15
CA ALA A 76 10.92 -32.76 -27.09
C ALA A 76 11.84 -33.91 -27.51
N VAL A 77 12.59 -34.40 -26.53
CA VAL A 77 13.40 -35.60 -26.64
C VAL A 77 12.90 -36.54 -25.56
N GLU A 78 12.48 -37.72 -25.96
CA GLU A 78 11.90 -38.72 -25.08
C GLU A 78 12.71 -40.01 -25.19
N ARG A 79 13.06 -40.58 -24.03
CA ARG A 79 13.67 -41.90 -23.91
C ARG A 79 12.71 -42.81 -23.16
N LEU A 80 12.27 -43.87 -23.83
CA LEU A 80 11.45 -44.93 -23.26
C LEU A 80 12.35 -46.00 -22.62
N ASP A 81 11.83 -46.68 -21.60
CA ASP A 81 12.56 -47.79 -20.97
C ASP A 81 12.62 -49.00 -21.91
N GLU A 82 11.46 -49.38 -22.42
CA GLU A 82 11.27 -50.43 -23.45
C GLU A 82 10.65 -49.85 -24.72
N ARG A 83 10.99 -50.43 -25.87
CA ARG A 83 10.44 -50.05 -27.17
C ARG A 83 9.02 -50.61 -27.30
N PRO A 84 7.98 -49.77 -27.49
CA PRO A 84 6.64 -50.28 -27.74
C PRO A 84 6.63 -51.12 -29.01
N ASN A 85 6.28 -52.40 -28.88
CA ASN A 85 6.17 -53.34 -29.97
C ASN A 85 4.75 -53.92 -30.06
N PHE A 86 4.37 -54.36 -31.25
CA PHE A 86 3.16 -55.14 -31.50
C PHE A 86 3.58 -56.49 -32.06
N ILE A 87 3.23 -57.56 -31.37
CA ILE A 87 3.59 -58.92 -31.76
C ILE A 87 2.40 -59.51 -32.52
N PHE A 88 2.57 -59.76 -33.82
CA PHE A 88 1.66 -60.60 -34.59
C PHE A 88 1.99 -62.07 -34.26
N PRO A 89 1.10 -62.81 -33.58
CA PRO A 89 1.38 -64.20 -33.23
C PRO A 89 1.45 -65.07 -34.49
N ALA A 90 2.25 -66.14 -34.42
CA ALA A 90 2.38 -67.09 -35.51
C ALA A 90 1.02 -67.71 -35.84
N ARG A 91 0.69 -67.82 -37.13
CA ARG A 91 -0.55 -68.45 -37.59
C ARG A 91 -0.23 -69.51 -38.63
N ALA A 92 -0.75 -70.69 -38.38
CA ALA A 92 -0.67 -71.84 -39.26
C ALA A 92 -1.91 -71.87 -40.17
N PHE A 93 -1.67 -71.82 -41.48
CA PHE A 93 -2.72 -71.95 -42.50
C PHE A 93 -2.71 -73.38 -43.03
N PRO A 94 -3.72 -74.22 -42.69
CA PRO A 94 -3.85 -75.53 -43.31
C PRO A 94 -4.31 -75.36 -44.76
N VAL A 95 -3.50 -75.81 -45.70
CA VAL A 95 -3.87 -75.99 -47.11
C VAL A 95 -4.40 -77.42 -47.23
N PRO A 96 -5.72 -77.61 -47.39
CA PRO A 96 -6.32 -78.95 -47.43
C PRO A 96 -5.82 -79.73 -48.65
N ALA A 97 -5.74 -81.06 -48.50
CA ALA A 97 -5.33 -81.93 -49.60
C ALA A 97 -6.26 -81.74 -50.82
N GLN A 98 -5.66 -81.61 -52.01
CA GLN A 98 -6.41 -81.46 -53.26
C GLN A 98 -6.12 -82.62 -54.21
N ASN A 99 -7.18 -83.24 -54.69
CA ASN A 99 -7.16 -84.30 -55.68
C ASN A 99 -7.34 -83.65 -57.06
N PHE A 100 -6.28 -83.64 -57.86
CA PHE A 100 -6.35 -83.18 -59.24
C PHE A 100 -6.69 -84.36 -60.16
N THR A 101 -7.86 -84.28 -60.80
CA THR A 101 -8.27 -85.18 -61.88
C THR A 101 -7.87 -84.54 -63.21
N ILE A 102 -7.18 -85.28 -64.07
CA ILE A 102 -6.69 -84.77 -65.36
C ILE A 102 -7.91 -84.53 -66.29
N PRO A 103 -8.20 -83.28 -66.71
CA PRO A 103 -9.32 -83.02 -67.61
C PRO A 103 -8.98 -83.46 -69.04
N PHE A 104 -10.00 -83.92 -69.78
CA PHE A 104 -9.93 -84.52 -71.14
C PHE A 104 -9.52 -86.01 -71.24
N GLY A 105 -9.95 -86.87 -70.31
CA GLY A 105 -9.92 -88.34 -70.52
C GLY A 105 -8.53 -88.95 -70.78
N GLY A 106 -7.45 -88.17 -70.62
CA GLY A 106 -6.08 -88.58 -70.79
C GLY A 106 -5.57 -89.16 -69.48
N SER A 107 -5.14 -90.42 -69.51
CA SER A 107 -4.31 -90.99 -68.46
C SER A 107 -2.85 -90.69 -68.79
N LEU A 108 -2.07 -90.25 -67.80
CA LEU A 108 -0.61 -90.19 -67.97
C LEU A 108 -0.06 -91.60 -67.73
N PRO A 109 0.53 -92.26 -68.75
CA PRO A 109 1.09 -93.58 -68.57
C PRO A 109 2.41 -93.46 -67.80
N ILE A 110 2.39 -93.82 -66.53
CA ILE A 110 3.62 -93.90 -65.74
C ILE A 110 4.20 -95.30 -65.96
N THR A 111 5.39 -95.38 -66.54
CA THR A 111 6.09 -96.65 -66.77
C THR A 111 6.98 -96.95 -65.57
N ILE A 112 6.61 -97.95 -64.78
CA ILE A 112 7.43 -98.42 -63.66
C ILE A 112 8.23 -99.64 -64.14
N PRO A 113 9.57 -99.62 -64.06
CA PRO A 113 10.40 -100.75 -64.45
C PRO A 113 9.98 -102.03 -63.70
N GLY A 114 9.54 -103.04 -64.45
CA GLY A 114 9.12 -104.35 -63.93
C GLY A 114 7.61 -104.56 -63.71
N ILE A 115 6.77 -103.52 -63.84
CA ILE A 115 5.31 -103.63 -63.55
C ILE A 115 4.41 -103.14 -64.71
N GLY A 116 4.99 -102.62 -65.79
CA GLY A 116 4.24 -102.12 -66.96
C GLY A 116 3.65 -100.72 -66.75
N THR A 117 2.99 -100.19 -67.79
CA THR A 117 2.37 -98.86 -67.78
C THR A 117 1.01 -98.89 -67.10
N ILE A 118 0.84 -98.10 -66.04
CA ILE A 118 -0.43 -97.99 -65.30
C ILE A 118 -1.03 -96.60 -65.58
N PRO A 119 -2.31 -96.51 -65.99
CA PRO A 119 -2.95 -95.23 -66.25
C PRO A 119 -3.28 -94.53 -64.93
N LEU A 120 -2.58 -93.43 -64.61
CA LEU A 120 -2.91 -92.60 -63.45
C LEU A 120 -3.91 -91.51 -63.89
N SER A 121 -5.12 -91.52 -63.33
CA SER A 121 -6.20 -90.59 -63.66
C SER A 121 -6.36 -89.45 -62.65
N THR A 122 -5.86 -89.63 -61.42
CA THR A 122 -5.86 -88.62 -60.37
C THR A 122 -4.53 -88.63 -59.62
N PHE A 123 -4.06 -87.45 -59.21
CA PHE A 123 -2.93 -87.32 -58.27
C PHE A 123 -3.33 -86.42 -57.10
N GLN A 124 -2.96 -86.82 -55.89
CA GLN A 124 -3.30 -86.12 -54.66
C GLN A 124 -2.11 -85.26 -54.20
N ILE A 125 -2.37 -83.97 -53.99
CA ILE A 125 -1.47 -83.08 -53.27
C ILE A 125 -1.83 -83.21 -51.77
N PRO A 126 -0.90 -83.65 -50.90
CA PRO A 126 -1.19 -83.86 -49.48
C PRO A 126 -1.52 -82.54 -48.78
N GLU A 127 -2.20 -82.62 -47.63
CA GLU A 127 -2.47 -81.47 -46.77
C GLU A 127 -1.14 -80.88 -46.27
N GLN A 128 -0.97 -79.56 -46.40
CA GLN A 128 0.24 -78.86 -45.99
C GLN A 128 -0.13 -77.67 -45.12
N THR A 129 0.48 -77.56 -43.95
CA THR A 129 0.28 -76.40 -43.07
C THR A 129 1.39 -75.37 -43.30
N ILE A 130 1.04 -74.19 -43.81
CA ILE A 130 1.96 -73.07 -43.97
C ILE A 130 1.96 -72.25 -42.68
N THR A 131 3.02 -72.36 -41.89
CA THR A 131 3.18 -71.59 -40.65
C THR A 131 3.82 -70.24 -40.94
N VAL A 132 3.05 -69.17 -40.84
CA VAL A 132 3.58 -67.81 -40.87
C VAL A 132 4.15 -67.51 -39.48
N PRO A 133 5.46 -67.24 -39.36
CA PRO A 133 6.10 -67.01 -38.07
C PRO A 133 5.56 -65.75 -37.39
N ALA A 134 5.69 -65.69 -36.07
CA ALA A 134 5.30 -64.50 -35.32
C ALA A 134 6.18 -63.32 -35.74
N GLN A 135 5.56 -62.18 -36.05
CA GLN A 135 6.26 -60.99 -36.49
C GLN A 135 6.15 -59.92 -35.41
N GLU A 136 7.29 -59.48 -34.90
CA GLU A 136 7.37 -58.32 -34.02
C GLU A 136 7.48 -57.04 -34.87
N VAL A 137 6.61 -56.06 -34.59
CA VAL A 137 6.59 -54.76 -35.26
C VAL A 137 6.82 -53.67 -34.23
N ILE A 138 7.90 -52.90 -34.41
CA ILE A 138 8.27 -51.79 -33.52
C ILE A 138 7.41 -50.57 -33.89
N LEU A 139 6.69 -49.98 -32.92
CA LEU A 139 5.85 -48.79 -33.17
C LEU A 139 6.61 -47.48 -32.97
N GLN A 140 7.51 -47.43 -31.98
CA GLN A 140 8.29 -46.24 -31.65
C GLN A 140 9.67 -46.65 -31.14
N ASP A 141 10.70 -45.91 -31.58
CA ASP A 141 12.06 -46.13 -31.11
C ASP A 141 12.24 -45.69 -29.66
N ARG A 142 13.19 -46.35 -28.97
CA ARG A 142 13.53 -46.09 -27.56
C ARG A 142 13.91 -44.62 -27.33
N ASP A 143 14.71 -44.08 -28.23
CA ASP A 143 15.10 -42.68 -28.23
C ASP A 143 14.35 -42.01 -29.39
N SER A 144 13.47 -41.07 -29.06
CA SER A 144 12.70 -40.32 -30.04
C SER A 144 12.86 -38.82 -29.82
N ALA A 145 13.04 -38.08 -30.90
CA ALA A 145 13.11 -36.64 -30.89
C ALA A 145 12.08 -36.10 -31.88
N TYR A 146 11.26 -35.15 -31.44
CA TYR A 146 10.29 -34.51 -32.30
C TYR A 146 10.28 -33.00 -32.07
N GLY A 147 10.14 -32.27 -33.17
CA GLY A 147 9.93 -30.83 -33.19
C GLY A 147 8.63 -30.53 -33.93
N SER A 148 7.83 -29.59 -33.40
CA SER A 148 6.64 -29.09 -34.08
C SER A 148 6.59 -27.57 -34.00
N LEU A 149 6.22 -26.96 -35.12
CA LEU A 149 5.93 -25.54 -35.22
C LEU A 149 4.43 -25.38 -35.48
N GLY A 150 3.72 -24.76 -34.54
CA GLY A 150 2.29 -24.48 -34.67
C GLY A 150 2.04 -22.98 -34.77
N ALA A 151 1.14 -22.57 -35.66
CA ALA A 151 0.65 -21.20 -35.73
C ALA A 151 -0.86 -21.18 -35.51
N THR A 152 -1.34 -20.33 -34.61
CA THR A 152 -2.77 -20.15 -34.35
C THR A 152 -3.12 -18.68 -34.51
N TRP A 153 -4.07 -18.38 -35.40
CA TRP A 153 -4.54 -17.02 -35.61
C TRP A 153 -6.06 -16.94 -35.47
N LEU A 154 -6.50 -16.17 -34.48
CA LEU A 154 -7.91 -15.89 -34.29
C LEU A 154 -8.35 -14.81 -35.27
N LEU A 155 -9.11 -15.19 -36.30
CA LEU A 155 -9.59 -14.25 -37.31
C LEU A 155 -10.68 -13.33 -36.75
N TYR A 156 -11.67 -13.89 -36.05
CA TYR A 156 -12.80 -13.14 -35.52
C TYR A 156 -13.29 -13.70 -34.19
N ASP A 157 -13.64 -12.80 -33.27
CA ASP A 157 -13.99 -13.11 -31.88
C ASP A 157 -15.20 -12.28 -31.39
N GLY A 158 -16.06 -11.83 -32.31
CA GLY A 158 -17.28 -11.09 -31.95
C GLY A 158 -17.04 -9.70 -31.36
N GLY A 159 -15.82 -9.17 -31.44
CA GLY A 159 -15.45 -7.86 -30.88
C GLY A 159 -14.87 -7.90 -29.46
N MET A 160 -14.69 -9.07 -28.86
CA MET A 160 -14.14 -9.23 -27.50
C MET A 160 -12.77 -8.55 -27.32
N ARG A 161 -11.84 -8.74 -28.27
CA ARG A 161 -10.50 -8.10 -28.27
C ARG A 161 -10.56 -6.58 -28.32
N LYS A 162 -11.54 -6.01 -29.01
CA LYS A 162 -11.76 -4.55 -29.01
C LYS A 162 -12.13 -4.09 -27.60
N GLY A 163 -13.04 -4.81 -26.92
CA GLY A 163 -13.42 -4.54 -25.54
C GLY A 163 -12.22 -4.58 -24.58
N TYR A 164 -11.41 -5.65 -24.63
CA TYR A 164 -10.22 -5.77 -23.77
C TYR A 164 -9.16 -4.70 -24.05
N ARG A 165 -9.01 -4.28 -25.32
CA ARG A 165 -8.10 -3.19 -25.68
C ARG A 165 -8.53 -1.87 -25.03
N GLU A 166 -9.80 -1.51 -25.15
CA GLU A 166 -10.33 -0.27 -24.57
C GLU A 166 -10.27 -0.29 -23.04
N GLN A 167 -10.59 -1.43 -22.41
CA GLN A 167 -10.42 -1.60 -20.95
C GLN A 167 -8.96 -1.47 -20.52
N GLY A 168 -8.04 -2.12 -21.23
CA GLY A 168 -6.61 -2.01 -20.94
C GLY A 168 -6.10 -0.58 -21.11
N LYS A 169 -6.58 0.16 -22.12
CA LYS A 169 -6.23 1.56 -22.32
C LYS A 169 -6.77 2.45 -21.19
N GLY A 170 -8.04 2.28 -20.83
CA GLY A 170 -8.64 3.00 -19.70
C GLY A 170 -7.92 2.74 -18.38
N LEU A 171 -7.44 1.51 -18.16
CA LEU A 171 -6.64 1.16 -16.99
C LEU A 171 -5.28 1.88 -16.98
N VAL A 172 -4.61 1.98 -18.14
CA VAL A 172 -3.35 2.75 -18.27
C VAL A 172 -3.58 4.23 -17.93
N ASP A 173 -4.63 4.83 -18.47
CA ASP A 173 -4.95 6.24 -18.22
C ASP A 173 -5.29 6.48 -16.74
N LEU A 174 -6.07 5.59 -16.12
CA LEU A 174 -6.33 5.61 -14.67
C LEU A 174 -5.04 5.53 -13.85
N ARG A 175 -4.15 4.56 -14.14
CA ARG A 175 -2.89 4.42 -13.40
C ARG A 175 -2.00 5.63 -13.56
N LYS A 176 -2.01 6.30 -14.72
CA LYS A 176 -1.29 7.56 -14.93
C LYS A 176 -1.82 8.66 -14.02
N GLU A 177 -3.14 8.80 -13.90
CA GLU A 177 -3.75 9.76 -12.99
C GLU A 177 -3.54 9.39 -11.51
N GLU A 178 -3.51 8.11 -11.14
CA GLU A 178 -3.13 7.68 -9.79
C GLU A 178 -1.66 7.98 -9.47
N ALA A 179 -0.76 7.78 -10.45
CA ALA A 179 0.65 8.10 -10.30
C ALA A 179 0.88 9.61 -10.20
N ARG A 180 0.10 10.37 -10.97
CA ARG A 180 -0.02 11.81 -10.81
C ARG A 180 -0.45 12.12 -9.39
N ARG A 181 -1.64 11.69 -8.94
CA ARG A 181 -2.17 11.92 -7.58
C ARG A 181 -1.14 11.59 -6.48
N THR A 182 -0.43 10.48 -6.62
CA THR A 182 0.63 10.09 -5.67
C THR A 182 1.75 11.12 -5.55
N ASP A 183 2.26 11.66 -6.68
CA ASP A 183 3.32 12.69 -6.66
C ASP A 183 2.90 13.93 -5.88
N LEU A 184 1.60 14.15 -5.83
CA LEU A 184 1.02 15.36 -5.37
C LEU A 184 0.58 15.25 -3.90
N GLU A 185 0.05 14.10 -3.46
CA GLU A 185 -0.09 13.73 -2.05
C GLU A 185 1.28 13.78 -1.33
N ILE A 186 2.36 13.36 -2.01
CA ILE A 186 3.72 13.47 -1.48
C ILE A 186 4.08 14.93 -1.26
N ALA A 187 3.97 15.72 -2.32
CA ALA A 187 4.39 17.11 -2.30
C ALA A 187 3.55 17.94 -1.31
N ASP A 188 2.31 17.53 -1.07
CA ASP A 188 1.52 18.07 0.03
C ASP A 188 2.10 17.81 1.38
N SER A 189 2.30 16.53 1.67
CA SER A 189 2.72 16.11 2.99
C SER A 189 3.98 16.90 3.35
N VAL A 190 4.88 17.05 2.37
CA VAL A 190 6.06 17.93 2.47
C VAL A 190 5.70 19.37 2.81
N LYS A 191 4.79 20.04 2.08
CA LYS A 191 4.38 21.42 2.41
C LYS A 191 3.78 21.55 3.80
N ARG A 192 2.87 20.65 4.17
CA ARG A 192 2.20 20.67 5.48
C ARG A 192 3.20 20.46 6.62
N PHE A 193 4.12 19.50 6.50
CA PHE A 193 5.17 19.28 7.51
C PHE A 193 6.23 20.38 7.51
N TYR A 194 6.56 20.95 6.36
CA TYR A 194 7.49 22.06 6.24
C TYR A 194 6.95 23.29 6.99
N TYR A 195 5.75 23.76 6.65
CA TYR A 195 5.15 24.90 7.34
C TYR A 195 4.78 24.58 8.80
N GLY A 196 4.48 23.32 9.12
CA GLY A 196 4.34 22.86 10.49
C GLY A 196 5.63 23.00 11.30
N SER A 197 6.79 22.68 10.71
CA SER A 197 8.10 22.84 11.35
C SER A 197 8.51 24.31 11.51
N VAL A 198 8.20 25.16 10.53
CA VAL A 198 8.40 26.63 10.63
C VAL A 198 7.58 27.20 11.78
N LEU A 199 6.30 26.83 11.86
CA LEU A 199 5.41 27.27 12.93
C LEU A 199 5.90 26.79 14.31
N ALA A 200 6.28 25.52 14.43
CA ALA A 200 6.76 24.96 15.69
C ALA A 200 8.03 25.67 16.19
N ALA A 201 8.99 25.93 15.31
CA ALA A 201 10.19 26.70 15.63
C ALA A 201 9.85 28.13 16.09
N GLN A 202 8.90 28.80 15.42
CA GLN A 202 8.49 30.15 15.79
C GLN A 202 7.79 30.21 17.15
N VAL A 203 6.89 29.25 17.43
CA VAL A 203 6.19 29.18 18.72
C VAL A 203 7.16 28.85 19.85
N HIS A 204 8.10 27.92 19.64
CA HIS A 204 9.15 27.64 20.62
C HIS A 204 10.01 28.88 20.89
N HIS A 205 10.38 29.63 19.85
CA HIS A 205 11.13 30.89 20.01
C HIS A 205 10.37 31.92 20.86
N VAL A 206 9.08 32.15 20.58
CA VAL A 206 8.23 33.05 21.37
C VAL A 206 8.06 32.57 22.81
N GLY A 207 7.90 31.27 23.03
CA GLY A 207 7.85 30.67 24.36
C GLY A 207 9.13 30.91 25.15
N LYS A 208 10.30 30.70 24.52
CA LYS A 208 11.62 30.93 25.12
C LYS A 208 11.84 32.40 25.49
N GLU A 209 11.43 33.33 24.62
CA GLU A 209 11.51 34.77 24.91
C GLU A 209 10.59 35.16 26.08
N THR A 210 9.37 34.62 26.10
CA THR A 210 8.40 34.87 27.19
C THR A 210 8.92 34.33 28.52
N LEU A 211 9.49 33.13 28.52
CA LEU A 211 10.13 32.55 29.70
C LEU A 211 11.27 33.44 30.20
N ALA A 212 12.16 33.89 29.31
CA ALA A 212 13.27 34.77 29.69
C ALA A 212 12.77 36.09 30.33
N ARG A 213 11.71 36.70 29.79
CA ARG A 213 11.08 37.91 30.37
C ARG A 213 10.44 37.64 31.74
N MET A 214 9.80 36.49 31.91
CA MET A 214 9.17 36.10 33.17
C MET A 214 10.19 35.69 34.23
N GLU A 215 11.28 35.04 33.84
CA GLU A 215 12.43 34.76 34.71
C GLU A 215 13.09 36.05 35.21
N ALA A 216 13.23 37.08 34.36
CA ALA A 216 13.69 38.39 34.77
C ALA A 216 12.72 39.07 35.77
N THR A 217 11.41 38.92 35.56
CA THR A 217 10.37 39.44 36.47
C THR A 217 10.37 38.71 37.81
N LEU A 218 10.59 37.38 37.79
CA LEU A 218 10.76 36.56 38.98
C LEU A 218 11.99 36.99 39.77
N ASN A 219 13.11 37.23 39.10
CA ASN A 219 14.34 37.68 39.76
C ASN A 219 14.16 39.06 40.41
N LEU A 220 13.49 39.99 39.73
CA LEU A 220 13.16 41.31 40.29
C LEU A 220 12.22 41.22 41.51
N THR A 221 11.16 40.39 41.43
CA THR A 221 10.22 40.21 42.55
C THR A 221 10.84 39.48 43.73
N GLU A 222 11.73 38.51 43.47
CA GLU A 222 12.54 37.84 44.49
C GLU A 222 13.46 38.82 45.21
N THR A 223 14.15 39.68 44.46
CA THR A 223 15.02 40.74 45.01
C THR A 223 14.20 41.72 45.85
N MET A 224 13.07 42.22 45.35
CA MET A 224 12.17 43.13 46.09
C MET A 224 11.60 42.52 47.38
N TYR A 225 11.35 41.20 47.38
CA TYR A 225 10.89 40.45 48.55
C TYR A 225 12.01 40.24 49.59
N LYS A 226 13.21 39.82 49.14
CA LYS A 226 14.35 39.50 50.03
C LYS A 226 15.07 40.74 50.55
N GLU A 227 15.23 41.77 49.72
CA GLU A 227 16.01 42.98 50.02
C GLU A 227 15.16 44.16 50.53
N GLY A 228 13.84 43.97 50.70
CA GLY A 228 13.07 44.75 51.67
C GLY A 228 12.45 46.06 51.18
N SER A 229 11.99 46.16 49.92
CA SER A 229 11.20 47.35 49.52
C SER A 229 9.79 47.39 50.14
N GLY A 230 9.34 46.29 50.76
CA GLY A 230 8.03 46.17 51.41
C GLY A 230 6.83 46.20 50.45
N ARG A 231 7.07 46.33 49.13
CA ARG A 231 6.01 46.49 48.11
C ARG A 231 5.50 45.17 47.55
N VAL A 232 6.21 44.06 47.73
CA VAL A 232 5.87 42.74 47.16
C VAL A 232 5.73 41.72 48.28
N LYS A 233 4.57 41.07 48.37
CA LYS A 233 4.30 40.05 49.40
C LYS A 233 4.90 38.70 48.99
N LYS A 234 5.12 37.82 49.97
CA LYS A 234 5.55 36.42 49.72
C LYS A 234 4.56 35.67 48.83
N THR A 235 3.27 35.97 48.95
CA THR A 235 2.20 35.44 48.08
C THR A 235 2.46 35.80 46.63
N ASP A 236 2.73 37.07 46.34
CA ASP A 236 2.89 37.60 44.99
C ASP A 236 4.18 37.05 44.32
N TRP A 237 5.25 36.86 45.11
CA TRP A 237 6.47 36.19 44.65
C TRP A 237 6.24 34.71 44.35
N LEU A 238 5.58 33.97 45.25
CA LEU A 238 5.28 32.55 45.04
C LEU A 238 4.35 32.34 43.83
N GLU A 239 3.37 33.21 43.63
CA GLU A 239 2.51 33.22 42.44
C GLU A 239 3.34 33.44 41.17
N THR A 240 4.23 34.43 41.17
CA THR A 240 5.14 34.69 40.04
C THR A 240 6.02 33.47 39.76
N LYS A 241 6.55 32.82 40.81
CA LYS A 241 7.37 31.62 40.69
C LYS A 241 6.59 30.45 40.07
N VAL A 242 5.35 30.21 40.51
CA VAL A 242 4.49 29.17 39.94
C VAL A 242 4.23 29.42 38.46
N VAL A 243 4.00 30.68 38.05
CA VAL A 243 3.82 31.05 36.65
C VAL A 243 5.08 30.78 35.82
N VAL A 244 6.27 31.12 36.33
CA VAL A 244 7.54 30.86 35.64
C VAL A 244 7.82 29.37 35.49
N GLU A 245 7.60 28.57 36.53
CA GLU A 245 7.81 27.11 36.45
C GLU A 245 6.78 26.44 35.50
N SER A 246 5.54 26.95 35.47
CA SER A 246 4.54 26.52 34.48
C SER A 246 4.97 26.88 33.04
N LEU A 247 5.49 28.09 32.82
CA LEU A 247 6.03 28.51 31.53
C LEU A 247 7.23 27.66 31.11
N ARG A 248 8.13 27.32 32.04
CA ARG A 248 9.27 26.43 31.76
C ARG A 248 8.80 25.07 31.28
N SER A 249 7.79 24.49 31.93
CA SER A 249 7.17 23.24 31.48
C SER A 249 6.52 23.36 30.09
N MET A 250 5.86 24.48 29.79
CA MET A 250 5.28 24.70 28.46
C MET A 250 6.37 24.84 27.39
N VAL A 251 7.47 25.55 27.66
CA VAL A 251 8.60 25.70 26.73
C VAL A 251 9.24 24.35 26.42
N ALA A 252 9.42 23.48 27.41
CA ALA A 252 9.93 22.12 27.19
C ALA A 252 9.03 21.30 26.23
N LEU A 253 7.71 21.48 26.32
CA LEU A 253 6.77 20.85 25.38
C LEU A 253 6.90 21.45 23.96
N LEU A 254 7.12 22.76 23.84
CA LEU A 254 7.33 23.43 22.56
C LEU A 254 8.63 22.98 21.89
N GLU A 255 9.72 22.83 22.64
CA GLU A 255 11.00 22.29 22.16
C GLU A 255 10.82 20.88 21.60
N LYS A 256 10.13 20.00 22.35
CA LYS A 256 9.77 18.66 21.87
C LYS A 256 8.96 18.72 20.57
N ASN A 257 7.96 19.59 20.50
CA ASN A 257 7.11 19.73 19.32
C ASN A 257 7.89 20.23 18.09
N GLU A 258 8.86 21.13 18.27
CA GLU A 258 9.76 21.56 17.20
C GLU A 258 10.60 20.38 16.67
N ALA A 259 11.26 19.65 17.57
CA ALA A 259 12.06 18.49 17.19
C ALA A 259 11.22 17.42 16.46
N MET A 260 10.00 17.16 16.94
CA MET A 260 9.06 16.24 16.28
C MET A 260 8.65 16.72 14.89
N ALA A 261 8.39 18.02 14.71
CA ALA A 261 8.01 18.58 13.41
C ALA A 261 9.17 18.49 12.39
N GLN A 262 10.41 18.75 12.82
CA GLN A 262 11.61 18.61 11.99
C GLN A 262 11.89 17.14 11.62
N ALA A 263 11.68 16.20 12.55
CA ALA A 263 11.81 14.77 12.29
C ALA A 263 10.70 14.25 11.36
N ALA A 264 9.46 14.72 11.52
CA ALA A 264 8.35 14.38 10.62
C ALA A 264 8.63 14.87 9.19
N LEU A 265 9.16 16.10 9.03
CA LEU A 265 9.62 16.61 7.74
C LEU A 265 10.71 15.70 7.15
N ALA A 266 11.76 15.38 7.91
CA ALA A 266 12.85 14.51 7.46
C ALA A 266 12.34 13.13 6.96
N ASN A 267 11.42 12.51 7.70
CA ASN A 267 10.80 11.26 7.30
C ASN A 267 9.99 11.38 6.01
N THR A 268 9.22 12.46 5.84
CA THR A 268 8.39 12.64 4.63
C THR A 268 9.17 12.92 3.35
N ILE A 269 10.32 13.59 3.45
CA ILE A 269 11.23 13.77 2.31
C ILE A 269 12.10 12.52 2.03
N GLY A 270 11.96 11.47 2.84
CA GLY A 270 12.64 10.19 2.65
C GLY A 270 14.07 10.14 3.22
N LEU A 271 14.42 11.05 4.14
CA LEU A 271 15.66 10.94 4.91
C LEU A 271 15.51 9.93 6.04
N SER A 272 16.65 9.51 6.61
CA SER A 272 16.68 8.58 7.74
C SER A 272 16.03 9.17 9.00
N TRP A 273 15.53 8.29 9.87
CA TRP A 273 14.80 8.67 11.10
C TRP A 273 15.63 9.51 12.10
N ASN A 274 16.95 9.53 11.95
CA ASN A 274 17.89 10.30 12.76
C ASN A 274 18.28 11.65 12.13
N ALA A 275 17.80 11.96 10.91
CA ALA A 275 18.06 13.24 10.27
C ALA A 275 17.10 14.31 10.79
N VAL A 276 17.63 15.52 10.99
CA VAL A 276 16.84 16.68 11.44
C VAL A 276 16.97 17.77 10.38
N VAL A 277 15.83 18.17 9.82
CA VAL A 277 15.78 19.22 8.80
C VAL A 277 15.23 20.48 9.41
N LYS A 278 16.04 21.54 9.40
CA LYS A 278 15.62 22.87 9.83
C LYS A 278 15.09 23.65 8.62
N PRO A 279 13.88 24.22 8.67
CA PRO A 279 13.39 25.03 7.57
C PRO A 279 14.17 26.35 7.50
N ALA A 280 14.60 26.74 6.29
CA ALA A 280 15.32 28.00 6.07
C ALA A 280 14.37 29.22 6.08
N ASP A 281 13.09 29.02 5.78
CA ASP A 281 12.12 30.12 5.66
C ASP A 281 11.63 30.59 7.03
N LYS A 282 11.64 31.91 7.22
CA LYS A 282 10.90 32.59 8.29
C LYS A 282 9.52 32.97 7.75
N PHE A 283 8.47 32.66 8.51
CA PHE A 283 7.07 32.82 8.11
C PHE A 283 6.76 34.18 7.46
N LEU A 284 6.56 34.20 6.14
CA LEU A 284 6.04 35.35 5.38
C LEU A 284 4.78 34.92 4.62
N LEU A 285 3.63 35.40 5.07
CA LEU A 285 2.32 35.20 4.46
C LEU A 285 2.25 35.81 3.05
N LYS A 286 2.15 35.01 1.98
CA LYS A 286 1.48 35.41 0.73
C LYS A 286 1.14 34.20 -0.16
N GLU A 287 -0.14 34.17 -0.56
CA GLU A 287 -0.75 33.47 -1.70
C GLU A 287 -1.30 32.03 -1.53
N GLY A 288 -2.63 31.91 -1.71
CA GLY A 288 -3.31 30.67 -2.07
C GLY A 288 -4.32 30.14 -1.04
N ILE A 289 -4.06 30.33 0.24
CA ILE A 289 -4.84 29.78 1.36
C ILE A 289 -6.05 30.70 1.73
N ALA A 290 -6.12 31.88 1.13
CA ALA A 290 -6.97 32.98 1.59
C ALA A 290 -8.50 32.74 1.53
N LEU A 291 -9.03 31.96 0.58
CA LEU A 291 -10.50 31.78 0.42
C LEU A 291 -11.06 30.72 1.37
N GLN A 292 -10.30 29.65 1.65
CA GLN A 292 -10.72 28.62 2.60
C GLN A 292 -10.48 29.02 4.06
N ILE A 293 -9.50 29.91 4.31
CA ILE A 293 -9.40 30.65 5.57
C ILE A 293 -10.65 31.50 5.81
N LYS A 294 -11.29 32.04 4.76
CA LYS A 294 -12.42 32.97 4.93
C LYS A 294 -13.69 32.31 5.47
N ASP A 295 -14.06 31.14 4.96
CA ASP A 295 -15.28 30.41 5.40
C ASP A 295 -15.10 29.78 6.79
N ALA A 296 -13.92 29.20 7.02
CA ALA A 296 -13.43 28.85 8.34
C ALA A 296 -13.54 30.02 9.34
N PHE A 297 -13.05 31.19 8.97
CA PHE A 297 -13.07 32.37 9.83
C PHE A 297 -14.50 32.84 10.17
N LEU A 298 -15.47 32.68 9.27
CA LEU A 298 -16.88 33.01 9.52
C LEU A 298 -17.55 32.03 10.50
N SER A 299 -17.23 30.74 10.44
CA SER A 299 -17.73 29.73 11.40
C SER A 299 -17.04 29.80 12.77
N LEU A 300 -15.78 30.24 12.84
CA LEU A 300 -15.14 30.58 14.11
C LEU A 300 -15.87 31.74 14.81
N ASN A 301 -16.25 32.75 14.03
CA ASN A 301 -16.90 33.93 14.56
C ASN A 301 -18.30 33.63 15.12
N THR A 302 -19.08 32.73 14.49
CA THR A 302 -20.39 32.31 15.02
C THR A 302 -20.25 31.46 16.29
N ALA A 303 -19.26 30.57 16.35
CA ALA A 303 -18.99 29.78 17.55
C ALA A 303 -18.43 30.65 18.71
N GLN A 304 -17.66 31.71 18.41
CA GLN A 304 -17.21 32.70 19.40
C GLN A 304 -18.40 33.43 20.03
N LYS A 305 -19.36 33.89 19.21
CA LYS A 305 -20.58 34.56 19.71
C LYS A 305 -21.45 33.64 20.57
N GLY A 306 -21.50 32.34 20.25
CA GLY A 306 -22.19 31.33 21.07
C GLY A 306 -21.51 31.08 22.42
N HIS A 307 -20.18 31.09 22.46
CA HIS A 307 -19.43 31.02 23.71
C HIS A 307 -19.71 32.24 24.61
N ASP A 308 -19.79 33.43 24.02
CA ASP A 308 -20.02 34.66 24.79
C ASP A 308 -21.45 34.71 25.36
N ALA A 309 -22.47 34.33 24.60
CA ALA A 309 -23.87 34.24 25.08
C ALA A 309 -24.08 33.18 26.17
N THR A 310 -23.38 32.04 26.10
CA THR A 310 -23.46 31.00 27.15
C THR A 310 -22.69 31.38 28.41
N ARG A 311 -21.63 32.19 28.31
CA ARG A 311 -20.92 32.75 29.45
C ARG A 311 -21.81 33.72 30.23
N GLU A 312 -22.56 34.57 29.53
CA GLU A 312 -23.50 35.49 30.17
C GLU A 312 -24.66 34.76 30.86
N ALA A 313 -25.23 33.73 30.22
CA ALA A 313 -26.26 32.89 30.82
C ALA A 313 -25.79 32.13 32.07
N MET A 314 -24.53 31.66 32.09
CA MET A 314 -23.90 31.07 33.28
C MET A 314 -23.77 32.10 34.41
N ASN A 315 -23.26 33.30 34.10
CA ASN A 315 -23.06 34.35 35.10
C ASN A 315 -24.40 34.81 35.71
N ALA A 316 -25.46 34.95 34.90
CA ALA A 316 -26.79 35.28 35.39
C ALA A 316 -27.39 34.17 36.29
N ALA A 317 -27.10 32.90 36.00
CA ALA A 317 -27.49 31.78 36.84
C ALA A 317 -26.74 31.75 38.19
N ILE A 318 -25.45 32.10 38.20
CA ILE A 318 -24.63 32.24 39.43
C ILE A 318 -25.18 33.37 40.31
N GLU A 319 -25.50 34.51 39.70
CA GLU A 319 -26.04 35.66 40.42
C GLU A 319 -27.45 35.39 40.96
N SER A 320 -28.29 34.70 40.18
CA SER A 320 -29.61 34.24 40.63
C SER A 320 -29.52 33.28 41.83
N ARG A 321 -28.51 32.40 41.87
CA ARG A 321 -28.23 31.56 43.05
C ARG A 321 -27.81 32.41 44.24
N ASP A 322 -26.83 33.30 44.08
CA ASP A 322 -26.32 34.13 45.18
C ASP A 322 -27.43 34.99 45.83
N LEU A 323 -28.30 35.58 45.00
CA LEU A 323 -29.42 36.39 45.48
C LEU A 323 -30.46 35.56 46.24
N ASN A 324 -30.81 34.37 45.72
CA ASN A 324 -31.74 33.47 46.41
C ASN A 324 -31.14 32.90 47.70
N THR A 325 -29.84 32.63 47.76
CA THR A 325 -29.16 32.21 49.00
C THR A 325 -29.16 33.32 50.06
N ARG A 326 -28.97 34.58 49.65
CA ARG A 326 -29.01 35.73 50.57
C ARG A 326 -30.43 36.11 51.01
N ALA A 327 -31.44 35.94 50.14
CA ALA A 327 -32.85 36.12 50.49
C ALA A 327 -33.33 35.03 51.45
N TYR A 328 -32.85 33.78 51.28
CA TYR A 328 -33.08 32.69 52.22
C TYR A 328 -32.55 32.99 53.62
N GLN A 329 -31.34 33.58 53.73
CA GLN A 329 -30.71 33.93 55.01
C GLN A 329 -31.43 35.03 55.80
N ASN A 330 -32.32 35.79 55.16
CA ASN A 330 -33.19 36.77 55.81
C ASN A 330 -34.63 36.25 55.95
N ASP A 331 -34.85 34.93 55.81
CA ASP A 331 -36.15 34.23 55.80
C ASP A 331 -37.15 34.74 54.74
N LEU A 332 -36.66 35.33 53.64
CA LEU A 332 -37.48 35.91 52.56
C LEU A 332 -37.72 34.96 51.38
N VAL A 333 -37.15 33.76 51.37
CA VAL A 333 -37.30 32.77 50.28
C VAL A 333 -37.22 31.35 50.82
N ASP A 334 -37.85 30.38 50.13
CA ASP A 334 -37.86 28.96 50.55
C ASP A 334 -36.64 28.16 50.05
N THR A 335 -36.30 27.08 50.77
CA THR A 335 -35.13 26.22 50.48
C THR A 335 -35.18 25.60 49.07
N GLU A 336 -36.37 25.25 48.59
CA GLU A 336 -36.55 24.65 47.25
C GLU A 336 -36.04 25.59 46.14
N LYS A 337 -36.27 26.90 46.28
CA LYS A 337 -35.82 27.89 45.29
C LYS A 337 -34.30 28.01 45.28
N VAL A 338 -33.65 27.87 46.44
CA VAL A 338 -32.19 27.82 46.54
C VAL A 338 -31.64 26.58 45.83
N ILE A 339 -32.23 25.41 46.06
CA ILE A 339 -31.79 24.15 45.42
C ILE A 339 -31.97 24.22 43.90
N ARG A 340 -33.12 24.72 43.44
CA ARG A 340 -33.40 24.90 42.01
C ARG A 340 -32.40 25.84 41.35
N ALA A 341 -32.06 26.95 42.00
CA ALA A 341 -31.05 27.88 41.51
C ALA A 341 -29.65 27.24 41.44
N GLN A 342 -29.27 26.41 42.41
CA GLN A 342 -28.01 25.67 42.41
C GLN A 342 -27.93 24.62 41.28
N ILE A 343 -29.01 23.90 41.00
CA ILE A 343 -29.04 22.95 39.87
C ILE A 343 -28.94 23.70 38.54
N MET A 344 -29.62 24.84 38.42
CA MET A 344 -29.59 25.64 37.20
C MET A 344 -28.21 26.25 36.94
N GLU A 345 -27.51 26.72 37.99
CA GLU A 345 -26.09 27.11 37.91
C GLU A 345 -25.24 25.97 37.36
N ALA A 346 -25.38 24.77 37.92
CA ALA A 346 -24.57 23.62 37.51
C ALA A 346 -24.82 23.24 36.04
N LEU A 347 -26.08 23.24 35.60
CA LEU A 347 -26.44 22.93 34.21
C LEU A 347 -25.91 23.98 33.23
N MET A 348 -26.08 25.27 33.53
CA MET A 348 -25.60 26.35 32.66
C MET A 348 -24.07 26.44 32.63
N SER A 349 -23.40 26.08 33.73
CA SER A 349 -21.94 25.95 33.75
C SER A 349 -21.48 24.81 32.84
N ALA A 350 -22.18 23.66 32.86
CA ALA A 350 -21.85 22.52 32.01
C ALA A 350 -22.06 22.81 30.51
N THR A 351 -23.16 23.48 30.15
CA THR A 351 -23.41 23.86 28.75
C THR A 351 -22.40 24.91 28.24
N HIS A 352 -21.99 25.84 29.09
CA HIS A 352 -20.91 26.79 28.76
C HIS A 352 -19.58 26.08 28.51
N TYR A 353 -19.16 25.17 29.40
CA TYR A 353 -17.90 24.45 29.20
C TYR A 353 -17.92 23.58 27.94
N LYS A 354 -19.01 22.90 27.64
CA LYS A 354 -19.11 22.13 26.39
C LYS A 354 -18.96 23.05 25.17
N THR A 355 -19.72 24.13 25.11
CA THR A 355 -19.70 25.08 23.98
C THR A 355 -18.32 25.72 23.81
N ARG A 356 -17.62 25.99 24.92
CA ARG A 356 -16.22 26.44 24.90
C ARG A 356 -15.29 25.43 24.23
N TYR A 357 -15.43 24.14 24.51
CA TYR A 357 -14.58 23.11 23.92
C TYR A 357 -14.94 22.80 22.46
N ASP A 358 -16.21 22.89 22.08
CA ASP A 358 -16.63 22.74 20.68
C ASP A 358 -16.13 23.91 19.82
N HIS A 359 -16.08 25.14 20.37
CA HIS A 359 -15.45 26.30 19.72
C HIS A 359 -13.94 26.11 19.52
N LEU A 360 -13.23 25.57 20.53
CA LEU A 360 -11.81 25.19 20.40
C LEU A 360 -11.60 24.07 19.36
N ALA A 361 -12.52 23.11 19.25
CA ALA A 361 -12.44 22.04 18.26
C ALA A 361 -12.65 22.56 16.82
N LEU A 362 -13.58 23.50 16.62
CA LEU A 362 -13.76 24.19 15.35
C LEU A 362 -12.54 25.04 14.96
N GLN A 363 -11.90 25.74 15.91
CA GLN A 363 -10.59 26.39 15.66
C GLN A 363 -9.55 25.38 15.14
N SER A 364 -9.53 24.18 15.71
CA SER A 364 -8.62 23.11 15.31
C SER A 364 -8.91 22.56 13.90
N GLN A 365 -10.19 22.39 13.54
CA GLN A 365 -10.58 21.90 12.20
C GLN A 365 -10.31 22.92 11.09
N ILE A 366 -10.44 24.21 11.35
CA ILE A 366 -10.07 25.28 10.43
C ILE A 366 -8.58 25.24 10.08
N THR A 367 -7.75 25.01 11.11
CA THR A 367 -6.31 24.81 10.93
C THR A 367 -6.02 23.58 10.07
N LEU A 368 -6.81 22.50 10.22
CA LEU A 368 -6.72 21.29 9.41
C LEU A 368 -7.20 21.50 7.95
N LEU A 369 -8.26 22.29 7.72
CA LEU A 369 -8.81 22.64 6.40
C LEU A 369 -7.79 23.42 5.55
N VAL A 370 -7.11 24.39 6.17
CA VAL A 370 -5.95 25.10 5.58
C VAL A 370 -4.81 24.13 5.26
N GLY A 371 -4.55 23.19 6.17
CA GLY A 371 -3.61 22.10 5.96
C GLY A 371 -4.02 21.19 4.80
N THR A 372 -5.32 21.00 4.52
CA THR A 372 -5.82 20.13 3.45
C THR A 372 -5.85 20.78 2.04
N GLU A 373 -5.86 22.10 1.90
CA GLU A 373 -5.79 22.75 0.57
C GLU A 373 -4.41 22.96 0.01
N LEU A 374 -3.40 23.03 0.89
CA LEU A 374 -2.03 22.87 0.43
C LEU A 374 -1.89 21.52 -0.30
N ILE A 375 -2.66 20.50 0.11
CA ILE A 375 -2.62 19.16 -0.47
C ILE A 375 -3.06 19.11 -1.91
N LYS A 376 -4.23 19.69 -2.15
CA LYS A 376 -4.83 19.74 -3.47
C LYS A 376 -4.14 20.68 -4.44
N ARG A 377 -3.55 21.80 -3.99
CA ARG A 377 -2.91 22.76 -4.91
C ARG A 377 -1.61 22.23 -5.50
N ILE A 378 -1.04 21.26 -4.81
CA ILE A 378 0.05 20.47 -5.31
C ILE A 378 -0.49 19.44 -6.27
N GLU A 379 -1.62 18.77 -5.95
CA GLU A 379 -2.35 17.88 -6.89
C GLU A 379 -2.70 18.46 -8.27
N GLY A 380 -2.93 19.76 -8.31
CA GLY A 380 -3.25 20.49 -9.52
C GLY A 380 -2.13 20.78 -10.52
N ARG A 381 -0.85 20.40 -10.33
CA ARG A 381 0.26 20.86 -11.22
C ARG A 381 0.90 19.81 -12.13
N ARG A 382 0.13 18.82 -12.59
CA ARG A 382 0.52 17.96 -13.72
C ARG A 382 -0.41 18.08 -14.92
#